data_AF-Q1N1G9-F1
#
_entry.id   AF-Q1N1G9-F1
#
_cell.length_a   1.000
_cell.length_b   1.000
_cell.length_c   1.000
_cell.angle_alpha   90.00
_cell.angle_beta   90.00
_cell.angle_gamma   90.00
#
_symmetry.space_group_name_H-M   'P 1'
#
loop_
_entity.id
_entity.type
_entity.pdbx_description
1 polymer ?
#
loop_
_entity_poly.entity_id
_entity_poly.type
_entity_poly.pdbx_seq_one_letter_code
_entity_poly.pdbx_strand_id
1 'polypeptide(L)'
;MSKSNQLSRAVASIQKLPASMHQFAMSKAFGSKIKYAGHSGVRFESLSNQECVVSIKNKKKVQNHIGGVHAAAMALLAETATGFVFGMNVPDDKLPLIKKMDIDYVKRSTGDMRAVATLTEEDIARIQSDERGEVTVPVIITDEANVEPIKASMTWAWTAKKR
;
A
#
# COMPACT_ATOMS: atom_id res chain seq x y z
N MET A 1 -17.77 17.41 0.16
CA MET A 1 -16.58 16.82 -0.50
C MET A 1 -15.36 17.19 0.32
N SER A 2 -14.70 16.21 0.96
CA SER A 2 -13.46 16.50 1.70
C SER A 2 -12.42 17.07 0.74
N LYS A 3 -11.61 18.02 1.21
CA LYS A 3 -10.54 18.59 0.39
C LYS A 3 -9.56 17.47 0.05
N SER A 4 -9.28 17.27 -1.25
CA SER A 4 -8.24 16.36 -1.73
C SER A 4 -6.94 16.58 -0.95
N ASN A 5 -6.31 15.52 -0.44
CA ASN A 5 -5.06 15.61 0.32
C ASN A 5 -3.83 15.69 -0.60
N GLN A 6 -2.63 15.89 -0.04
CA GLN A 6 -1.40 16.00 -0.83
C GLN A 6 -1.12 14.76 -1.69
N LEU A 7 -1.37 13.57 -1.15
CA LEU A 7 -1.15 12.31 -1.87
C LEU A 7 -2.10 12.19 -3.07
N SER A 8 -3.39 12.45 -2.85
CA SER A 8 -4.42 12.45 -3.88
C SER A 8 -4.11 13.43 -5.01
N ARG A 9 -3.65 14.64 -4.68
CA ARG A 9 -3.21 15.63 -5.69
C ARG A 9 -2.01 15.15 -6.49
N ALA A 10 -1.05 14.47 -5.86
CA ALA A 10 0.10 13.90 -6.56
C ALA A 10 -0.32 12.77 -7.52
N VAL A 11 -1.20 11.87 -7.07
CA VAL A 11 -1.77 10.80 -7.90
C VAL A 11 -2.54 11.38 -9.08
N ALA A 12 -3.44 12.34 -8.84
CA ALA A 12 -4.21 12.99 -9.90
C ALA A 12 -3.32 13.71 -10.92
N SER A 13 -2.18 14.26 -10.48
CA SER A 13 -1.19 14.89 -11.38
C SER A 13 -0.48 13.85 -12.24
N ILE A 14 -0.14 12.68 -11.69
CA ILE A 14 0.47 11.57 -12.44
C ILE A 14 -0.53 10.97 -13.43
N GLN A 15 -1.80 10.85 -13.06
CA GLN A 15 -2.86 10.27 -13.90
C GLN A 15 -3.17 11.09 -15.15
N LYS A 16 -2.73 12.36 -15.23
CA LYS A 16 -2.79 13.18 -16.46
C LYS A 16 -1.80 12.73 -17.54
N LEU A 17 -0.77 11.94 -17.19
CA LEU A 17 0.15 11.35 -18.15
C LEU A 17 -0.53 10.21 -18.91
N PRO A 18 0.03 9.75 -20.05
CA PRO A 18 -0.43 8.53 -20.70
C PRO A 18 -0.44 7.34 -19.73
N ALA A 19 -1.46 6.47 -19.82
CA ALA A 19 -1.66 5.34 -18.91
C ALA A 19 -0.41 4.42 -18.80
N SER A 20 0.31 4.24 -19.90
CA SER A 20 1.57 3.47 -19.95
C SER A 20 2.67 4.02 -19.04
N MET A 21 2.60 5.30 -18.67
CA MET A 21 3.58 5.96 -17.80
C MET A 21 3.17 5.98 -16.33
N HIS A 22 1.91 5.69 -16.00
CA HIS A 22 1.39 5.81 -14.63
C HIS A 22 2.19 4.97 -13.64
N GLN A 23 2.39 3.68 -13.93
CA GLN A 23 3.14 2.78 -13.07
C GLN A 23 4.57 3.25 -12.83
N PHE A 24 5.26 3.67 -13.89
CA PHE A 24 6.64 4.16 -13.80
C PHE A 24 6.70 5.44 -12.95
N ALA A 25 5.83 6.41 -13.24
CA ALA A 25 5.79 7.70 -12.56
C ALA A 25 5.44 7.54 -11.07
N MET A 26 4.40 6.77 -10.73
CA MET A 26 4.04 6.48 -9.34
C MET A 26 5.17 5.77 -8.60
N SER A 27 5.73 4.71 -9.19
CA SER A 27 6.83 3.96 -8.58
C SER A 27 8.07 4.81 -8.34
N LYS A 28 8.41 5.71 -9.27
CA LYS A 28 9.52 6.64 -9.12
C LYS A 28 9.24 7.67 -8.02
N ALA A 29 8.06 8.29 -8.05
CA ALA A 29 7.68 9.32 -7.09
C ALA A 29 7.61 8.76 -5.67
N PHE A 30 6.81 7.73 -5.45
CA PHE A 30 6.56 7.17 -4.11
C PHE A 30 7.75 6.37 -3.60
N GLY A 31 8.44 5.60 -4.46
CA GLY A 31 9.66 4.88 -4.08
C GLY A 31 10.82 5.81 -3.69
N SER A 32 10.85 7.05 -4.21
CA SER A 32 11.85 8.05 -3.79
C SER A 32 11.54 8.67 -2.43
N LYS A 33 10.26 8.76 -2.07
CA LYS A 33 9.80 9.29 -0.78
C LYS A 33 9.87 8.23 0.32
N ILE A 34 9.43 7.01 0.04
CA ILE A 34 9.51 5.86 0.95
C ILE A 34 10.71 5.02 0.53
N LYS A 35 11.88 5.42 1.03
CA LYS A 35 13.18 4.87 0.62
C LYS A 35 13.23 3.35 0.72
N TYR A 36 12.62 2.74 1.75
CA TYR A 36 12.65 1.30 1.93
C TYR A 36 11.79 0.56 0.89
N ALA A 37 10.57 1.03 0.59
CA ALA A 37 9.75 0.50 -0.50
C ALA A 37 10.46 0.62 -1.87
N GLY A 38 11.07 1.78 -2.13
CA GLY A 38 11.89 2.00 -3.33
C GLY A 38 13.11 1.07 -3.40
N HIS A 39 13.83 0.91 -2.29
CA HIS A 39 14.98 0.02 -2.18
C HIS A 39 14.61 -1.44 -2.42
N SER A 40 13.51 -1.91 -1.82
CA SER A 40 12.97 -3.27 -2.02
C SER A 40 12.44 -3.48 -3.44
N GLY A 41 12.13 -2.40 -4.17
CA GLY A 41 11.69 -2.46 -5.56
C GLY A 41 10.20 -2.70 -5.72
N VAL A 42 9.40 -2.26 -4.74
CA VAL A 42 7.95 -2.21 -4.87
C VAL A 42 7.57 -1.31 -6.06
N ARG A 43 6.53 -1.70 -6.79
CA ARG A 43 5.98 -1.00 -7.94
C ARG A 43 4.49 -0.75 -7.72
N PHE A 44 4.05 0.48 -8.02
CA PHE A 44 2.65 0.88 -7.93
C PHE A 44 1.98 0.67 -9.27
N GLU A 45 1.08 -0.30 -9.37
CA GLU A 45 0.35 -0.60 -10.60
C GLU A 45 -0.84 0.33 -10.77
N SER A 46 -1.63 0.50 -9.71
CA SER A 46 -2.75 1.45 -9.63
C SER A 46 -2.90 1.99 -8.22
N LEU A 47 -3.45 3.21 -8.11
CA LEU A 47 -3.79 3.82 -6.82
C LEU A 47 -4.99 4.74 -7.00
N SER A 48 -6.01 4.52 -6.18
CA SER A 48 -7.22 5.32 -6.07
C SER A 48 -7.62 5.47 -4.59
N ASN A 49 -8.74 6.13 -4.33
CA ASN A 49 -9.30 6.22 -2.97
C ASN A 49 -9.80 4.87 -2.43
N GLN A 50 -10.19 3.94 -3.30
CA GLN A 50 -10.81 2.67 -2.90
C GLN A 50 -9.86 1.48 -3.03
N GLU A 51 -8.84 1.57 -3.87
CA GLU A 51 -7.93 0.46 -4.15
C GLU A 51 -6.48 0.94 -4.34
N CYS A 52 -5.55 0.18 -3.78
CA CYS A 52 -4.12 0.27 -4.08
C CYS A 52 -3.60 -1.10 -4.53
N VAL A 53 -2.98 -1.13 -5.70
CA VAL A 53 -2.33 -2.31 -6.25
C VAL A 53 -0.84 -2.08 -6.36
N VAL A 54 -0.07 -2.95 -5.72
CA VAL A 54 1.38 -2.93 -5.77
C VAL A 54 1.96 -4.31 -6.05
N SER A 55 3.14 -4.37 -6.62
CA SER A 55 3.87 -5.62 -6.84
C SER A 55 5.35 -5.52 -6.49
N ILE A 56 5.95 -6.66 -6.22
CA ILE A 56 7.38 -6.82 -5.99
C ILE A 56 7.91 -7.99 -6.82
N LYS A 57 9.01 -7.75 -7.52
CA LYS A 57 9.69 -8.77 -8.32
C LYS A 57 10.59 -9.62 -7.43
N ASN A 58 10.60 -10.93 -7.61
CA ASN A 58 11.50 -11.85 -6.92
C ASN A 58 12.94 -11.69 -7.44
N LYS A 59 13.69 -10.79 -6.81
CA LYS A 59 15.09 -10.47 -7.15
C LYS A 59 15.98 -10.71 -5.96
N LYS A 60 17.26 -11.04 -6.21
CA LYS A 60 18.29 -11.34 -5.18
C LYS A 60 18.24 -10.42 -3.95
N LYS A 61 18.07 -9.11 -4.14
CA LYS A 61 18.03 -8.11 -3.05
C LYS A 61 16.87 -8.26 -2.04
N VAL A 62 15.80 -8.98 -2.42
CA VAL A 62 14.61 -9.21 -1.57
C VAL A 62 14.32 -10.70 -1.38
N GLN A 63 15.29 -11.56 -1.71
CA GLN A 63 15.15 -12.99 -1.55
C GLN A 63 15.45 -13.42 -0.11
N ASN A 64 14.77 -14.46 0.34
CA ASN A 64 15.18 -15.25 1.48
C ASN A 64 16.25 -16.29 1.10
N HIS A 65 16.74 -17.02 2.10
CA HIS A 65 17.76 -18.07 1.96
C HIS A 65 17.33 -19.27 1.10
N ILE A 66 16.05 -19.38 0.71
CA ILE A 66 15.51 -20.43 -0.18
C ILE A 66 15.05 -19.88 -1.54
N GLY A 67 15.48 -18.65 -1.90
CA GLY A 67 15.25 -18.04 -3.23
C GLY A 67 13.83 -17.50 -3.49
N GLY A 68 12.94 -17.54 -2.51
CA GLY A 68 11.63 -16.88 -2.58
C GLY A 68 11.69 -15.44 -2.07
N VAL A 69 10.61 -14.66 -2.23
CA VAL A 69 10.53 -13.32 -1.62
C VAL A 69 10.63 -13.45 -0.10
N HIS A 70 11.41 -12.56 0.53
CA HIS A 70 11.64 -12.57 1.97
C HIS A 70 10.35 -12.21 2.73
N ALA A 71 10.10 -12.85 3.88
CA ALA A 71 8.93 -12.59 4.72
C ALA A 71 8.74 -11.10 5.04
N ALA A 72 9.82 -10.42 5.47
CA ALA A 72 9.80 -8.97 5.69
C ALA A 72 9.49 -8.15 4.42
N ALA A 73 9.89 -8.62 3.22
CA ALA A 73 9.56 -7.93 1.97
C ALA A 73 8.08 -8.15 1.58
N MET A 74 7.52 -9.31 1.92
CA MET A 74 6.09 -9.58 1.78
C MET A 74 5.26 -8.70 2.72
N ALA A 75 5.70 -8.58 3.98
CA ALA A 75 5.08 -7.68 4.95
C ALA A 75 5.13 -6.21 4.50
N LEU A 76 6.28 -5.76 3.97
CA LEU A 76 6.44 -4.44 3.38
C LEU A 76 5.50 -4.21 2.18
N LEU A 77 5.33 -5.22 1.31
CA LEU A 77 4.41 -5.13 0.18
C LEU A 77 2.98 -4.89 0.66
N ALA A 78 2.54 -5.63 1.67
CA ALA A 78 1.22 -5.53 2.27
C ALA A 78 1.00 -4.20 3.02
N GLU A 79 1.98 -3.77 3.81
CA GLU A 79 2.00 -2.47 4.49
C GLU A 79 1.92 -1.32 3.47
N THR A 80 2.68 -1.41 2.37
CA THR A 80 2.67 -0.40 1.32
C THR A 80 1.29 -0.35 0.65
N ALA A 81 0.68 -1.48 0.31
CA ALA A 81 -0.65 -1.51 -0.30
C ALA A 81 -1.69 -0.82 0.59
N THR A 82 -1.79 -1.28 1.84
CA THR A 82 -2.80 -0.81 2.80
C THR A 82 -2.57 0.65 3.23
N GLY A 83 -1.31 1.03 3.46
CA GLY A 83 -0.94 2.39 3.87
C GLY A 83 -1.24 3.44 2.81
N PHE A 84 -1.09 3.10 1.52
CA PHE A 84 -1.39 4.05 0.45
C PHE A 84 -2.88 4.22 0.20
N VAL A 85 -3.68 3.15 0.19
CA VAL A 85 -5.14 3.30 0.05
C VAL A 85 -5.74 4.03 1.25
N PHE A 86 -5.24 3.76 2.47
CA PHE A 86 -5.57 4.54 3.66
C PHE A 86 -5.15 6.01 3.50
N GLY A 87 -3.88 6.25 3.17
CA GLY A 87 -3.30 7.58 3.01
C GLY A 87 -3.95 8.43 1.93
N MET A 88 -4.58 7.84 0.91
CA MET A 88 -5.36 8.56 -0.10
C MET A 88 -6.58 9.28 0.48
N ASN A 89 -7.06 8.84 1.65
CA ASN A 89 -8.29 9.34 2.27
C ASN A 89 -8.05 10.19 3.52
N VAL A 90 -6.85 10.14 4.11
CA VAL A 90 -6.52 10.88 5.35
C VAL A 90 -6.32 12.37 5.06
N PRO A 91 -7.07 13.29 5.72
CA PRO A 91 -6.88 14.73 5.56
C PRO A 91 -5.46 15.23 5.93
N ASP A 92 -5.01 16.31 5.29
CA ASP A 92 -3.64 16.84 5.44
C ASP A 92 -3.32 17.34 6.86
N ASP A 93 -4.31 17.62 7.70
CA ASP A 93 -4.17 18.03 9.10
C ASP A 93 -4.09 16.84 10.08
N LYS A 94 -4.19 15.60 9.58
CA LYS A 94 -4.12 14.36 10.37
C LYS A 94 -2.80 13.63 10.16
N LEU A 95 -2.36 12.93 11.20
CA LEU A 95 -1.16 12.09 11.20
C LEU A 95 -1.58 10.62 11.01
N PRO A 96 -1.29 10.00 9.85
CA PRO A 96 -1.50 8.57 9.64
C PRO A 96 -0.41 7.76 10.34
N LEU A 97 -0.81 6.73 11.09
CA LEU A 97 0.09 5.84 11.83
C LEU A 97 -0.36 4.40 11.71
N ILE A 98 0.58 3.49 11.48
CA ILE A 98 0.29 2.06 11.60
C ILE A 98 0.22 1.68 13.08
N LYS A 99 -0.83 0.96 13.47
CA LYS A 99 -1.05 0.50 14.85
C LYS A 99 -0.80 -1.00 14.99
N LYS A 100 -1.19 -1.79 13.99
CA LYS A 100 -1.08 -3.25 14.02
C LYS A 100 -0.87 -3.81 12.61
N MET A 101 -0.07 -4.87 12.51
CA MET A 101 0.06 -5.71 11.33
C MET A 101 -0.27 -7.15 11.73
N ASP A 102 -1.28 -7.74 11.10
CA ASP A 102 -1.59 -9.17 11.22
C ASP A 102 -1.19 -9.85 9.91
N ILE A 103 -0.32 -10.86 9.99
CA ILE A 103 0.25 -11.55 8.82
C ILE A 103 0.45 -13.02 9.14
N ASP A 104 -0.29 -13.88 8.43
CA ASP A 104 -0.16 -15.33 8.48
C ASP A 104 0.49 -15.85 7.20
N TYR A 105 1.61 -16.56 7.33
CA TYR A 105 2.32 -17.19 6.20
C TYR A 105 1.80 -18.62 6.03
N VAL A 106 0.76 -18.77 5.20
CA VAL A 106 0.03 -20.03 5.06
C VAL A 106 0.63 -20.97 4.03
N LYS A 107 1.39 -20.46 3.06
CA LYS A 107 2.07 -21.27 2.03
C LYS A 107 3.40 -20.65 1.61
N ARG A 108 4.27 -21.45 1.00
CA ARG A 108 5.47 -20.95 0.33
C ARG A 108 5.07 -20.23 -0.97
N SER A 109 5.53 -19.00 -1.16
CA SER A 109 5.33 -18.23 -2.38
C SER A 109 6.23 -18.70 -3.52
N THR A 110 5.75 -18.59 -4.75
CA THR A 110 6.52 -18.81 -5.98
C THR A 110 6.60 -17.53 -6.81
N GLY A 111 7.81 -17.16 -7.23
CA GLY A 111 8.00 -16.05 -8.16
C GLY A 111 7.67 -14.69 -7.56
N ASP A 112 7.20 -13.80 -8.43
CA ASP A 112 6.80 -12.44 -8.07
C ASP A 112 5.57 -12.41 -7.18
N MET A 113 5.33 -11.28 -6.52
CA MET A 113 4.15 -11.12 -5.67
C MET A 113 3.43 -9.80 -5.95
N ARG A 114 2.10 -9.83 -5.79
CA ARG A 114 1.19 -8.72 -6.01
C ARG A 114 0.23 -8.60 -4.83
N ALA A 115 0.02 -7.37 -4.35
CA ALA A 115 -0.88 -7.07 -3.25
C ALA A 115 -1.96 -6.08 -3.70
N VAL A 116 -3.20 -6.35 -3.31
CA VAL A 116 -4.37 -5.52 -3.57
C VAL A 116 -5.03 -5.20 -2.23
N ALA A 117 -5.03 -3.92 -1.85
CA ALA A 117 -5.69 -3.44 -0.65
C ALA A 117 -6.88 -2.56 -1.03
N THR A 118 -7.99 -2.72 -0.33
CA THR A 118 -9.24 -2.01 -0.62
C THR A 118 -9.83 -1.37 0.64
N LEU A 119 -10.53 -0.26 0.45
CA LEU A 119 -11.38 0.37 1.46
C LEU A 119 -12.83 0.42 0.98
N THR A 120 -13.78 0.25 1.90
CA THR A 120 -15.19 0.46 1.60
C THR A 120 -15.53 1.95 1.58
N GLU A 121 -16.69 2.31 1.03
CA GLU A 121 -17.16 3.70 1.05
C GLU A 121 -17.39 4.20 2.49
N GLU A 122 -17.85 3.32 3.39
CA GLU A 122 -18.05 3.62 4.80
C GLU A 122 -16.72 3.91 5.51
N ASP A 123 -15.68 3.11 5.24
CA ASP A 123 -14.35 3.37 5.78
C ASP A 123 -13.80 4.72 5.31
N ILE A 124 -13.94 5.01 4.01
CA ILE A 124 -13.52 6.27 3.42
C ILE A 124 -14.26 7.44 4.06
N ALA A 125 -15.58 7.34 4.23
CA ALA A 125 -16.39 8.38 4.85
C ALA A 125 -15.90 8.67 6.27
N ARG A 126 -15.67 7.63 7.09
CA ARG A 126 -15.14 7.76 8.46
C ARG A 126 -13.76 8.40 8.52
N ILE A 127 -12.82 7.97 7.66
CA ILE A 127 -11.47 8.54 7.60
C ILE A 127 -11.52 10.05 7.29
N GLN A 128 -12.46 10.47 6.45
CA GLN A 128 -12.61 11.86 6.03
C GLN A 128 -13.40 12.73 7.01
N SER A 129 -14.32 12.16 7.80
CA SER A 129 -15.18 12.89 8.73
C SER A 129 -14.64 12.94 10.15
N ASP A 130 -14.09 11.84 10.65
CA ASP A 130 -13.82 11.68 12.07
C ASP A 130 -12.54 12.39 12.46
N GLU A 131 -12.53 13.02 13.64
CA GLU A 131 -11.35 13.75 14.12
C GLU A 131 -10.15 12.83 14.35
N ARG A 132 -10.42 11.60 14.79
CA ARG A 132 -9.48 10.52 15.03
C ARG A 132 -10.20 9.19 14.92
N GLY A 133 -9.46 8.14 14.60
CA GLY A 133 -10.02 6.79 14.54
C GLY A 133 -9.00 5.78 14.10
N GLU A 134 -9.49 4.55 13.92
CA GLU A 134 -8.73 3.49 13.27
C GLU A 134 -9.62 2.68 12.33
N VAL A 135 -8.96 2.06 11.35
CA VAL A 135 -9.55 1.19 10.34
C VAL A 135 -8.59 0.03 10.09
N THR A 136 -9.13 -1.18 9.98
CA THR A 136 -8.36 -2.35 9.56
C THR A 136 -8.56 -2.54 8.06
N VAL A 137 -7.48 -2.41 7.31
CA VAL A 137 -7.49 -2.51 5.85
C VAL A 137 -7.07 -3.94 5.46
N PRO A 138 -7.95 -4.70 4.80
CA PRO A 138 -7.61 -6.02 4.28
C PRO A 138 -6.69 -5.90 3.06
N VAL A 139 -5.88 -6.92 2.83
CA VAL A 139 -5.04 -7.01 1.63
C VAL A 139 -4.95 -8.44 1.14
N ILE A 140 -5.23 -8.63 -0.16
CA ILE A 140 -5.07 -9.91 -0.85
C ILE A 140 -3.68 -9.91 -1.48
N ILE A 141 -2.87 -10.93 -1.17
CA ILE A 141 -1.49 -11.03 -1.65
C ILE A 141 -1.33 -12.32 -2.43
N THR A 142 -1.18 -12.23 -3.74
CA THR A 142 -0.98 -13.38 -4.61
C THR A 142 0.46 -13.49 -5.10
N ASP A 143 0.90 -14.72 -5.34
CA ASP A 143 2.16 -15.03 -6.01
C ASP A 143 1.96 -15.24 -7.52
N GLU A 144 3.03 -15.58 -8.25
CA GLU A 144 3.00 -15.76 -9.71
C GLU A 144 2.13 -16.95 -10.15
N ALA A 145 1.88 -17.91 -9.24
CA ALA A 145 0.96 -19.03 -9.47
C ALA A 145 -0.51 -18.68 -9.15
N ASN A 146 -0.80 -17.40 -8.85
CA ASN A 146 -2.11 -16.92 -8.39
C ASN A 146 -2.60 -17.60 -7.11
N VAL A 147 -1.67 -18.10 -6.29
CA VAL A 147 -1.97 -18.60 -4.95
C VAL A 147 -1.79 -17.46 -3.98
N GLU A 148 -2.56 -17.46 -2.89
CA GLU A 148 -2.41 -16.51 -1.79
C GLU A 148 -1.54 -17.14 -0.69
N PRO A 149 -0.21 -16.92 -0.69
CA PRO A 149 0.69 -17.51 0.31
C PRO A 149 0.57 -16.85 1.68
N ILE A 150 -0.04 -15.67 1.76
CA ILE A 150 -0.14 -14.86 2.97
C ILE A 150 -1.54 -14.33 3.15
N LYS A 151 -2.08 -14.46 4.36
CA LYS A 151 -3.28 -13.74 4.82
C LYS A 151 -2.83 -12.55 5.64
N ALA A 152 -3.25 -11.34 5.27
CA ALA A 152 -2.81 -10.14 5.96
C ALA A 152 -3.87 -9.04 6.07
N SER A 153 -3.75 -8.25 7.13
CA SER A 153 -4.47 -7.00 7.31
C SER A 153 -3.67 -6.04 8.18
N MET A 154 -3.91 -4.73 8.01
CA MET A 154 -3.19 -3.70 8.75
C MET A 154 -4.18 -2.74 9.39
N THR A 155 -4.04 -2.51 10.68
CA THR A 155 -4.80 -1.47 11.39
C THR A 155 -4.05 -0.16 11.33
N TRP A 156 -4.66 0.82 10.67
CA TRP A 156 -4.17 2.18 10.54
C TRP A 156 -5.00 3.12 11.39
N ALA A 157 -4.34 4.06 12.06
CA ALA A 157 -4.96 5.08 12.86
C ALA A 157 -4.65 6.47 12.29
N TRP A 158 -5.57 7.42 12.49
CA TRP A 158 -5.34 8.83 12.24
C TRP A 158 -5.63 9.64 13.51
N THR A 159 -4.77 10.61 13.79
CA THR A 159 -4.93 11.54 14.91
C THR A 159 -4.62 12.95 14.46
N ALA A 160 -4.99 13.97 15.23
CA ALA A 160 -4.60 15.34 14.92
C ALA A 160 -3.06 15.49 14.93
N LYS A 161 -2.50 16.21 13.95
CA LYS A 161 -1.07 16.59 14.01
C LYS A 161 -0.88 17.52 15.20
N LYS A 162 -0.02 17.13 16.15
CA LYS A 162 0.47 18.07 17.17
C LYS A 162 1.25 19.17 16.44
N ARG A 163 0.85 20.42 16.68
CA ARG A 163 1.55 21.62 16.18
C ARG A 163 2.88 21.78 16.91
#